data_AF-A0A7G9GEB1-F1
#
_entry.id   AF-A0A7G9GEB1-F1
#
_cell.length_a   1.000
_cell.length_b   1.000
_cell.length_c   1.000
_cell.angle_alpha   90.00
_cell.angle_beta   90.00
_cell.angle_gamma   90.00
#
_symmetry.space_group_name_H-M   'P 1'
#
loop_
_entity.id
_entity.type
_entity.pdbx_description
1 polymer ?
#
loop_
_entity_poly.entity_id
_entity_poly.type
_entity_poly.pdbx_seq_one_letter_code
_entity_poly.pdbx_strand_id
1 'polypeptide(L)'
;MDYEQDYIMRMIKDMTRMIAKLLLGKDAPQYMLPDAQPDDKGLDGDSGSFYRRLIQMADAGEINEAENLLTDYLDQGSGSKEELEVALGFYVYINEMSNDFLDEHEYSREEIYQGLESLSTQFGVSGLTIRMPGV
;
A
#
# COMPACT_ATOMS: atom_id res chain seq x y z
N MET A 1 6.24 19.65 -12.95
CA MET A 1 6.38 18.19 -13.09
C MET A 1 6.60 17.57 -11.71
N ASP A 2 7.60 17.94 -10.91
CA ASP A 2 7.72 17.44 -9.52
C ASP A 2 6.54 17.78 -8.58
N TYR A 3 6.00 18.99 -8.66
CA TYR A 3 4.96 19.42 -7.71
C TYR A 3 3.65 18.63 -7.78
N GLU A 4 3.25 18.18 -8.97
CA GLU A 4 2.05 17.35 -9.15
C GLU A 4 2.30 15.93 -8.63
N GLN A 5 3.53 15.43 -8.81
CA GLN A 5 3.93 14.11 -8.35
C GLN A 5 4.01 14.04 -6.82
N ASP A 6 4.65 15.03 -6.20
CA ASP A 6 4.65 15.20 -4.74
C ASP A 6 3.23 15.32 -4.18
N TYR A 7 2.33 15.97 -4.93
CA TYR A 7 0.92 16.08 -4.54
C TYR A 7 0.24 14.70 -4.59
N ILE A 8 0.43 13.93 -5.66
CA ILE A 8 -0.14 12.57 -5.80
C ILE A 8 0.38 11.64 -4.71
N MET A 9 1.70 11.64 -4.46
CA MET A 9 2.31 10.84 -3.37
C MET A 9 1.72 11.19 -2.00
N ARG A 10 1.53 12.49 -1.72
CA ARG A 10 0.88 12.94 -0.46
C ARG A 10 -0.57 12.50 -0.38
N MET A 11 -1.31 12.58 -1.47
CA MET A 11 -2.72 12.17 -1.54
C MET A 11 -2.88 10.66 -1.31
N ILE A 12 -2.06 9.83 -1.96
CA ILE A 12 -2.04 8.37 -1.74
C ILE A 12 -1.75 8.05 -0.27
N LYS A 13 -0.74 8.69 0.30
CA LYS A 13 -0.38 8.53 1.72
C LYS A 13 -1.51 8.91 2.67
N ASP A 14 -2.23 10.00 2.38
CA ASP A 14 -3.37 10.42 3.18
C ASP A 14 -4.58 9.47 3.02
N MET A 15 -4.78 8.88 1.84
CA MET A 15 -5.76 7.82 1.61
C MET A 15 -5.42 6.56 2.43
N THR A 16 -4.18 6.08 2.40
CA THR A 16 -3.73 4.94 3.21
C THR A 16 -3.99 5.19 4.70
N ARG A 17 -3.65 6.38 5.21
CA ARG A 17 -3.93 6.77 6.60
C ARG A 17 -5.43 6.80 6.91
N MET A 18 -6.25 7.24 5.97
CA MET A 18 -7.70 7.25 6.13
C MET A 18 -8.27 5.84 6.21
N ILE A 19 -7.87 4.94 5.29
CA ILE A 19 -8.27 3.53 5.30
C ILE A 19 -7.86 2.87 6.62
N ALA A 20 -6.61 3.07 7.05
CA ALA A 20 -6.12 2.56 8.33
C ALA A 20 -6.97 3.04 9.51
N LYS A 21 -7.30 4.34 9.58
CA LYS A 21 -8.11 4.90 10.67
C LYS A 21 -9.54 4.37 10.66
N LEU A 22 -10.12 4.14 9.49
CA LEU A 22 -11.48 3.63 9.37
C LEU A 22 -11.58 2.15 9.80
N LEU A 23 -10.61 1.34 9.38
CA LEU A 23 -10.63 -0.11 9.58
C LEU A 23 -9.99 -0.56 10.91
N LEU A 24 -8.94 0.13 11.37
CA LEU A 24 -8.21 -0.19 12.61
C LEU A 24 -8.57 0.74 13.77
N GLY A 25 -9.24 1.86 13.53
CA GLY A 25 -9.65 2.81 14.57
C GLY A 25 -8.46 3.32 15.39
N LYS A 26 -8.53 3.13 16.71
CA LYS A 26 -7.46 3.53 17.66
C LYS A 26 -6.21 2.66 17.56
N ASP A 27 -6.33 1.49 16.94
CA ASP A 27 -5.26 0.52 16.80
C ASP A 27 -4.49 0.69 15.48
N ALA A 28 -4.76 1.75 14.72
CA ALA A 28 -4.02 2.10 13.52
C ALA A 28 -2.54 2.37 13.86
N PRO A 29 -1.60 1.55 13.38
CA PRO A 29 -0.21 1.67 13.79
C PRO A 29 0.43 2.98 13.35
N GLN A 30 1.21 3.59 14.26
CA GLN A 30 1.98 4.81 13.98
C GLN A 30 3.08 4.59 12.93
N TYR A 31 3.52 3.36 12.69
CA TYR A 31 4.58 3.02 11.71
C TYR A 31 4.09 2.92 10.25
N MET A 32 2.83 3.24 9.96
CA MET A 32 2.39 3.56 8.58
C MET A 32 2.90 4.93 8.09
N LEU A 33 3.85 5.53 8.80
CA LEU A 33 4.62 6.68 8.36
C LEU A 33 5.79 6.21 7.46
N PRO A 34 6.20 7.01 6.46
CA PRO A 34 7.22 6.60 5.48
C PRO A 34 8.59 6.34 6.06
N ASP A 35 8.87 6.92 7.23
CA ASP A 35 10.19 6.84 7.86
C ASP A 35 10.41 5.54 8.63
N ALA A 36 9.39 4.66 8.72
CA ALA A 36 9.48 3.38 9.41
C ALA A 36 10.04 2.30 8.47
N GLN A 37 11.21 1.76 8.82
CA GLN A 37 11.83 0.66 8.09
C GLN A 37 10.92 -0.59 8.05
N PRO A 38 11.08 -1.48 7.05
CA PRO A 38 10.22 -2.65 6.89
C PRO A 38 10.20 -3.59 8.11
N ASP A 39 11.28 -3.63 8.88
CA ASP A 39 11.46 -4.36 10.13
C ASP A 39 10.83 -3.67 11.35
N ASP A 40 10.63 -2.35 11.30
CA ASP A 40 9.99 -1.55 12.36
C ASP A 40 8.44 -1.58 12.30
N LYS A 41 7.86 -2.29 11.34
CA LYS A 41 6.39 -2.37 11.17
C LYS A 41 5.70 -3.35 12.13
N GLY A 42 6.41 -3.92 13.11
CA GLY A 42 5.80 -4.80 14.12
C GLY A 42 5.10 -6.05 13.57
N LEU A 43 5.33 -6.39 12.30
CA LEU A 43 4.81 -7.58 11.65
C LEU A 43 5.74 -8.75 11.97
N ASP A 44 5.32 -9.58 12.92
CA ASP A 44 6.01 -10.80 13.31
C ASP A 44 5.45 -12.04 12.59
N GLY A 45 6.15 -13.18 12.71
CA GLY A 45 5.69 -14.47 12.20
C GLY A 45 5.52 -14.52 10.68
N ASP A 46 4.50 -15.25 10.23
CA ASP A 46 4.25 -15.51 8.81
C ASP A 46 3.93 -14.22 8.02
N SER A 47 3.09 -13.33 8.56
CA SER A 47 2.75 -12.05 7.94
C SER A 47 3.96 -11.13 7.78
N GLY A 48 4.86 -11.11 8.77
CA GLY A 48 6.14 -10.39 8.65
C GLY A 48 7.05 -10.95 7.57
N SER A 49 7.13 -12.29 7.46
CA SER A 49 7.91 -12.93 6.39
C SER A 49 7.35 -12.66 5.01
N PHE A 50 6.02 -12.66 4.89
CA PHE A 50 5.31 -12.38 3.66
C PHE A 50 5.49 -10.92 3.24
N TYR A 51 5.33 -9.98 4.18
CA TYR A 51 5.61 -8.57 3.94
C TYR A 51 7.04 -8.35 3.41
N ARG A 52 8.06 -8.89 4.09
CA ARG A 52 9.45 -8.77 3.62
C ARG A 52 9.66 -9.33 2.22
N ARG A 53 8.95 -10.40 1.86
CA ARG A 53 8.99 -10.95 0.50
C ARG A 53 8.41 -9.97 -0.52
N LEU A 54 7.26 -9.36 -0.23
CA LEU A 54 6.66 -8.34 -1.11
C LEU A 54 7.61 -7.17 -1.35
N ILE A 55 8.27 -6.70 -0.28
CA ILE A 55 9.26 -5.63 -0.34
C ILE A 55 10.46 -6.01 -1.23
N GLN A 56 11.00 -7.23 -1.06
CA GLN A 56 12.09 -7.73 -1.88
C GLN A 56 11.72 -7.84 -3.37
N MET A 57 10.49 -8.25 -3.67
CA MET A 57 9.99 -8.32 -5.04
C MET A 57 9.85 -6.91 -5.64
N ALA A 58 9.27 -5.97 -4.89
CA ALA A 58 9.15 -4.58 -5.34
C ALA A 58 10.52 -3.93 -5.56
N ASP A 59 11.49 -4.15 -4.67
CA ASP A 59 12.89 -3.69 -4.84
C ASP A 59 13.58 -4.30 -6.06
N ALA A 60 13.17 -5.50 -6.47
CA ALA A 60 13.67 -6.16 -7.68
C ALA A 60 12.96 -5.69 -8.97
N GLY A 61 11.97 -4.79 -8.86
CA GLY A 61 11.17 -4.33 -9.98
C GLY A 61 9.98 -5.23 -10.34
N GLU A 62 9.71 -6.28 -9.55
CA GLU A 62 8.59 -7.22 -9.72
C GLU A 62 7.33 -6.68 -9.01
N ILE A 63 6.98 -5.40 -9.24
CA ILE A 63 5.94 -4.69 -8.47
C ILE A 63 4.55 -5.27 -8.77
N ASN A 64 4.26 -5.50 -10.04
CA ASN A 64 3.00 -6.11 -10.49
C ASN A 64 2.82 -7.52 -9.90
N GLU A 65 3.88 -8.33 -9.92
CA GLU A 65 3.88 -9.68 -9.36
C GLU A 65 3.73 -9.67 -7.84
N ALA A 66 4.33 -8.69 -7.16
CA ALA A 66 4.15 -8.50 -5.73
C ALA A 66 2.69 -8.11 -5.39
N GLU A 67 2.08 -7.19 -6.15
CA GLU A 67 0.68 -6.81 -5.96
C GLU A 67 -0.29 -7.97 -6.23
N ASN A 68 -0.04 -8.76 -7.28
CA ASN A 68 -0.80 -9.98 -7.56
C ASN A 68 -0.72 -10.97 -6.38
N LEU A 69 0.49 -11.19 -5.85
CA LEU A 69 0.70 -12.06 -4.70
C LEU A 69 0.01 -11.54 -3.43
N LEU A 70 0.04 -10.22 -3.21
CA LEU A 70 -0.69 -9.58 -2.12
C LEU A 70 -2.19 -9.79 -2.27
N THR A 71 -2.74 -9.62 -3.48
CA THR A 71 -4.16 -9.81 -3.77
C THR A 71 -4.59 -11.24 -3.48
N ASP A 72 -3.84 -12.23 -3.97
CA ASP A 72 -4.08 -13.66 -3.70
C ASP A 72 -4.06 -13.97 -2.20
N TYR A 73 -3.14 -13.35 -1.45
CA TYR A 73 -3.04 -13.49 0.00
C TYR A 73 -4.26 -12.93 0.72
N LEU A 74 -4.77 -11.77 0.30
CA LEU A 74 -5.98 -11.16 0.86
C LEU A 74 -7.24 -11.97 0.53
N ASP A 75 -7.36 -12.48 -0.70
CA ASP A 75 -8.51 -13.27 -1.15
C ASP A 75 -8.63 -14.62 -0.44
N GLN A 76 -7.49 -15.23 -0.06
CA GLN A 76 -7.44 -16.46 0.72
C GLN A 76 -7.53 -16.20 2.24
N GLY A 77 -7.38 -14.94 2.64
CA GLY A 77 -7.36 -14.48 4.01
C GLY A 77 -8.74 -14.41 4.66
N SER A 78 -8.74 -13.87 5.88
CA SER A 78 -9.95 -13.70 6.69
C SER A 78 -10.42 -12.25 6.80
N GLY A 79 -9.69 -11.31 6.18
CA GLY A 79 -9.82 -9.89 6.41
C GLY A 79 -9.24 -9.47 7.77
N SER A 80 -8.18 -10.15 8.23
CA SER A 80 -7.59 -9.90 9.55
C SER A 80 -6.90 -8.53 9.61
N LYS A 81 -6.67 -8.06 10.85
CA LYS A 81 -5.94 -6.81 11.08
C LYS A 81 -4.53 -6.89 10.49
N GLU A 82 -3.87 -8.02 10.67
CA GLU A 82 -2.52 -8.28 10.19
C GLU A 82 -2.46 -8.28 8.67
N GLU A 83 -3.44 -8.88 7.98
CA GLU A 83 -3.57 -8.84 6.52
C GLU A 83 -3.70 -7.39 6.01
N LEU A 84 -4.51 -6.59 6.69
CA LEU A 84 -4.67 -5.18 6.35
C LEU A 84 -3.39 -4.38 6.58
N GLU A 85 -2.66 -4.64 7.68
CA GLU A 85 -1.38 -3.98 7.95
C GLU A 85 -0.30 -4.31 6.92
N VAL A 86 -0.25 -5.57 6.45
CA VAL A 86 0.61 -5.99 5.34
C VAL A 86 0.26 -5.20 4.07
N ALA A 87 -1.03 -5.15 3.70
CA ALA A 87 -1.47 -4.48 2.48
C ALA A 87 -1.18 -2.98 2.50
N LEU A 88 -1.58 -2.28 3.58
CA LEU A 88 -1.32 -0.85 3.72
C LEU A 88 0.17 -0.55 3.80
N GLY A 89 0.95 -1.41 4.48
CA GLY A 89 2.40 -1.30 4.54
C GLY A 89 3.07 -1.44 3.18
N PHE A 90 2.56 -2.30 2.31
CA PHE A 90 3.06 -2.48 0.94
C PHE A 90 2.78 -1.25 0.08
N TYR A 91 1.54 -0.75 0.08
CA TYR A 91 1.19 0.45 -0.69
C TYR A 91 1.93 1.70 -0.22
N VAL A 92 2.17 1.87 1.09
CA VAL A 92 3.02 2.96 1.60
C VAL A 92 4.44 2.84 1.07
N TYR A 93 4.98 1.61 1.02
CA TYR A 93 6.35 1.38 0.61
C TYR A 93 6.59 1.70 -0.88
N ILE A 94 5.78 1.12 -1.76
CA ILE A 94 5.90 1.38 -3.20
C ILE A 94 5.55 2.83 -3.55
N ASN A 95 4.76 3.51 -2.71
CA ASN A 95 4.52 4.93 -2.87
C ASN A 95 5.75 5.82 -2.58
N GLU A 96 6.79 5.33 -1.89
CA GLU A 96 8.03 6.08 -1.68
C GLU A 96 9.08 5.82 -2.78
N MET A 97 8.84 4.85 -3.68
CA MET A 97 9.71 4.62 -4.84
C MET A 97 9.67 5.82 -5.80
N SER A 98 10.77 6.07 -6.52
CA SER A 98 10.82 7.14 -7.53
C SER A 98 9.94 6.82 -8.73
N ASN A 99 9.37 7.84 -9.36
CA ASN A 99 8.58 7.64 -10.59
C ASN A 99 9.39 6.98 -11.71
N ASP A 100 10.65 7.35 -11.91
CA ASP A 100 11.51 6.74 -12.93
C ASP A 100 11.62 5.21 -12.75
N PHE A 101 11.67 4.75 -11.50
CA PHE A 101 11.71 3.31 -11.17
C PHE A 101 10.35 2.64 -11.43
N LEU A 102 9.25 3.28 -11.04
CA LEU A 102 7.91 2.76 -11.33
C LEU A 102 7.68 2.65 -12.84
N ASP A 103 8.01 3.72 -13.59
CA ASP A 103 7.86 3.78 -15.04
C ASP A 103 8.76 2.74 -15.75
N GLU A 104 10.00 2.54 -15.30
CA GLU A 104 10.93 1.51 -15.83
C GLU A 104 10.39 0.09 -15.64
N HIS A 105 9.59 -0.13 -14.59
CA HIS A 105 8.98 -1.41 -14.24
C HIS A 105 7.49 -1.50 -14.60
N GLU A 106 7.03 -0.65 -15.53
CA GLU A 106 5.65 -0.64 -16.05
C GLU A 106 4.59 -0.57 -14.95
N TYR A 107 4.86 0.25 -13.93
CA TYR A 107 3.97 0.50 -12.80
C TYR A 107 3.75 2.00 -12.60
N SER A 108 2.67 2.38 -11.92
CA SER A 108 2.24 3.78 -11.83
C SER A 108 1.62 4.15 -10.50
N ARG A 109 1.54 5.46 -10.24
CA ARG A 109 0.79 6.01 -9.09
C ARG A 109 -0.70 5.70 -9.17
N GLU A 110 -1.22 5.60 -10.39
CA GLU A 110 -2.60 5.23 -10.66
C GLU A 110 -2.90 3.82 -10.16
N GLU A 111 -2.00 2.86 -10.42
CA GLU A 111 -2.14 1.48 -9.95
C GLU A 111 -2.11 1.39 -8.42
N ILE A 112 -1.19 2.11 -7.76
CA ILE A 112 -1.18 2.21 -6.28
C ILE A 112 -2.53 2.70 -5.75
N TYR A 113 -3.11 3.72 -6.39
CA TYR A 113 -4.42 4.25 -6.00
C TYR A 113 -5.54 3.22 -6.21
N GLN A 114 -5.56 2.55 -7.36
CA GLN A 114 -6.57 1.53 -7.69
C GLN A 114 -6.48 0.32 -6.75
N GLY A 115 -5.26 -0.08 -6.36
CA GLY A 115 -5.02 -1.10 -5.36
C GLY A 115 -5.58 -0.72 -3.98
N LEU A 116 -5.38 0.53 -3.54
CA LEU A 116 -5.95 1.06 -2.29
C LEU A 116 -7.48 1.18 -2.35
N GLU A 117 -8.06 1.55 -3.49
CA GLU A 117 -9.52 1.62 -3.66
C GLU A 117 -10.13 0.20 -3.59
N SER A 118 -9.50 -0.77 -4.24
CA SER A 118 -9.87 -2.18 -4.20
C SER A 118 -9.79 -2.74 -2.78
N LEU A 119 -8.67 -2.47 -2.07
CA LEU A 119 -8.48 -2.85 -0.66
C LEU A 119 -9.57 -2.26 0.24
N SER A 120 -9.89 -0.98 0.09
CA SER A 120 -10.94 -0.33 0.89
C SER A 120 -12.30 -1.01 0.68
N THR A 121 -12.62 -1.36 -0.56
CA THR A 121 -13.86 -2.05 -0.91
C THR A 121 -13.90 -3.47 -0.34
N GLN A 122 -12.82 -4.23 -0.44
CA GLN A 122 -12.71 -5.60 0.07
C GLN A 122 -12.93 -5.66 1.59
N PHE A 123 -12.44 -4.66 2.32
CA PHE A 123 -12.59 -4.56 3.78
C PHE A 123 -13.87 -3.82 4.22
N GLY A 124 -14.81 -3.59 3.31
CA GLY A 124 -16.15 -3.08 3.63
C GLY A 124 -16.28 -1.55 3.73
N VAL A 125 -15.26 -0.81 3.27
CA VAL A 125 -15.31 0.65 3.12
C VAL A 125 -15.65 0.96 1.66
N SER A 126 -16.94 1.16 1.37
CA SER A 126 -17.40 1.52 0.02
C SER A 126 -17.59 3.03 -0.13
N GLY A 127 -17.36 3.55 -1.34
CA GLY A 127 -17.58 4.96 -1.68
C GLY A 127 -16.42 5.89 -1.33
N LEU A 128 -15.24 5.33 -1.04
CA LEU A 128 -14.01 6.09 -0.82
C LEU A 128 -13.37 6.49 -2.17
N THR A 129 -14.04 7.36 -2.92
CA THR A 129 -13.52 7.84 -4.20
C THR A 129 -12.83 9.19 -3.99
N ILE A 130 -11.51 9.22 -4.13
CA ILE A 130 -10.72 10.46 -4.12
C ILE A 130 -10.30 10.75 -5.57
N ARG A 131 -10.77 11.88 -6.11
CA ARG A 131 -10.46 12.25 -7.49
C ARG A 131 -8.97 12.58 -7.61
N MET A 132 -8.25 11.81 -8.40
CA MET A 132 -6.86 12.12 -8.72
C MET A 132 -6.78 13.33 -9.67
N PRO A 133 -5.89 14.29 -9.42
CA PRO A 133 -5.65 15.37 -10.36
C PRO A 133 -4.87 14.87 -11.57
N GLY A 134 -5.29 15.29 -12.76
CA GLY A 134 -4.59 14.96 -14.01
C GLY A 134 -5.07 13.69 -14.70
N VAL A 135 -6.12 13.03 -14.16
CA VAL A 135 -6.83 11.89 -14.77
C VAL A 135 -8.23 12.31 -15.22
#